data_AF-A0A1M5V9I1-F1
#
_entry.id   AF-A0A1M5V9I1-F1
#
_cell.length_a   1.000
_cell.length_b   1.000
_cell.length_c   1.000
_cell.angle_alpha   90.00
_cell.angle_beta   90.00
_cell.angle_gamma   90.00
#
_symmetry.space_group_name_H-M   'P 1'
#
loop_
_entity.id
_entity.type
_entity.pdbx_description
1 polymer ?
#
loop_
_entity_poly.entity_id
_entity_poly.type
_entity_poly.pdbx_seq_one_letter_code
_entity_poly.pdbx_strand_id
1 'polypeptide(L)'
;MGMRRGEILGLTWDSINFEEQELSITKQLVLTTKGPIFKEPKTKGSVRINPIPNSVFKLLLELQEYQKSLKEKVMVNEHNLVICKDNGCNYNPSSLTSSLKRTLKKIKFIRDAIP
;
A
#
# COMPACT_ATOMS: atom_id res chain seq x y z
N MET A 1 -10.92 -8.56 -5.89
CA MET A 1 -10.11 -7.61 -6.69
C MET A 1 -8.85 -8.32 -7.18
N GLY A 2 -8.71 -8.52 -8.49
CA GLY A 2 -7.57 -9.23 -9.09
C GLY A 2 -6.42 -8.29 -9.40
N MET A 3 -5.68 -7.83 -8.40
CA MET A 3 -4.45 -7.04 -8.59
C MET A 3 -3.23 -7.94 -8.68
N ARG A 4 -2.28 -7.57 -9.54
CA ARG A 4 -0.96 -8.21 -9.58
C ARG A 4 -0.15 -7.79 -8.36
N ARG A 5 0.75 -8.67 -7.92
CA ARG A 5 1.56 -8.44 -6.71
C ARG A 5 2.33 -7.11 -6.75
N GLY A 6 2.91 -6.78 -7.90
CA GLY A 6 3.63 -5.52 -8.10
C GLY A 6 2.71 -4.29 -8.02
N GLU A 7 1.45 -4.38 -8.46
CA GLU A 7 0.48 -3.28 -8.36
C GLU A 7 0.12 -3.02 -6.89
N ILE A 8 -0.03 -4.07 -6.09
CA ILE A 8 -0.30 -3.95 -4.64
C ILE A 8 0.88 -3.30 -3.91
N LEU A 9 2.11 -3.70 -4.24
CA LEU A 9 3.32 -3.15 -3.60
C LEU A 9 3.73 -1.78 -4.14
N GLY A 10 3.29 -1.43 -5.34
CA GLY A 10 3.50 -0.12 -5.95
C GLY A 10 2.43 0.90 -5.58
N LEU A 11 1.44 0.49 -4.78
CA LEU A 11 0.30 1.32 -4.43
C LEU A 11 0.73 2.47 -3.51
N THR A 12 0.36 3.69 -3.87
CA THR A 12 0.66 4.90 -3.11
C THR A 12 -0.61 5.57 -2.58
N TRP A 13 -0.50 6.36 -1.51
CA TRP A 13 -1.67 7.03 -0.93
C TRP A 13 -2.36 7.98 -1.92
N ASP A 14 -1.60 8.62 -2.83
CA ASP A 14 -2.14 9.47 -3.90
C ASP A 14 -2.98 8.69 -4.95
N SER A 15 -2.92 7.36 -4.92
CA SER A 15 -3.69 6.49 -5.80
C SER A 15 -5.06 6.16 -5.25
N ILE A 16 -5.37 6.54 -4.00
CA ILE A 16 -6.64 6.29 -3.34
C ILE A 16 -7.43 7.60 -3.30
N ASN A 17 -8.59 7.61 -3.96
CA ASN A 17 -9.57 8.67 -3.77
C ASN A 17 -10.51 8.25 -2.65
N PHE A 18 -10.38 8.90 -1.48
CA PHE A 18 -11.22 8.58 -0.32
C PHE A 18 -12.63 9.18 -0.40
N GLU A 19 -12.81 10.24 -1.18
CA GLU A 19 -14.12 10.88 -1.38
C GLU A 19 -15.02 9.99 -2.25
N GLU A 20 -14.48 9.51 -3.36
CA GLU A 20 -15.19 8.64 -4.30
C GLU A 20 -15.08 7.14 -3.94
N GLN A 21 -14.27 6.78 -2.95
CA GLN A 21 -14.00 5.39 -2.56
C GLN A 21 -13.43 4.56 -3.73
N GLU A 22 -12.45 5.13 -4.44
CA GLU A 22 -11.86 4.54 -5.65
C GLU A 22 -10.35 4.37 -5.56
N LEU A 23 -9.85 3.35 -6.26
CA LEU A 23 -8.44 3.05 -6.37
C LEU A 23 -7.96 3.14 -7.81
N SER A 24 -6.97 3.99 -8.06
CA SER A 24 -6.29 4.11 -9.35
C SER A 24 -5.03 3.26 -9.41
N ILE A 25 -4.97 2.32 -10.36
CA ILE A 25 -3.81 1.45 -10.56
C ILE A 25 -3.01 2.00 -11.74
N THR A 26 -2.00 2.81 -11.44
CA THR A 26 -1.22 3.56 -12.45
C THR A 26 0.24 3.11 -12.54
N LYS A 27 0.73 2.30 -11.60
CA LYS A 27 2.12 1.84 -11.53
C LYS A 27 2.23 0.51 -10.78
N GLN A 28 3.36 -0.15 -10.94
CA GLN A 28 3.70 -1.37 -10.21
C GLN A 28 5.14 -1.32 -9.71
N LEU A 29 5.38 -1.92 -8.55
CA LEU A 29 6.73 -2.15 -8.02
C LEU A 29 7.32 -3.41 -8.67
N VAL A 30 8.51 -3.28 -9.26
CA VAL A 30 9.25 -4.37 -9.90
C VAL A 30 10.62 -4.50 -9.24
N LEU A 31 11.06 -5.73 -8.94
CA LEU A 31 12.41 -5.98 -8.45
C LEU A 31 13.38 -6.08 -9.64
N THR A 32 14.46 -5.30 -9.59
CA THR A 32 15.57 -5.39 -10.54
C THR A 32 16.85 -5.79 -9.81
N THR A 33 17.90 -6.08 -10.57
CA THR A 33 19.26 -6.34 -10.03
C THR A 33 19.81 -5.15 -9.24
N LYS A 34 19.29 -3.93 -9.46
CA LYS A 34 19.67 -2.71 -8.75
C LYS A 34 18.71 -2.35 -7.59
N GLY A 35 17.70 -3.18 -7.33
CA GLY A 35 16.68 -2.93 -6.31
C GLY A 35 15.27 -2.71 -6.86
N PRO A 36 14.30 -2.39 -5.99
CA PRO A 36 12.92 -2.16 -6.39
C PRO A 36 12.77 -0.85 -7.15
N ILE A 37 12.05 -0.85 -8.28
CA ILE A 37 11.72 0.33 -9.06
C ILE A 37 10.21 0.41 -9.30
N PHE A 38 9.68 1.62 -9.43
CA PHE A 38 8.32 1.83 -9.93
C PHE A 38 8.34 1.80 -11.45
N LYS A 39 7.41 1.05 -12.03
CA LYS A 39 7.24 0.96 -13.47
C LYS A 39 5.81 1.28 -13.84
N GLU A 40 5.64 2.21 -14.75
CA GLU A 40 4.35 2.49 -15.35
C GLU A 40 3.92 1.32 -16.25
N PRO A 41 2.61 1.10 -16.42
CA PRO A 41 2.11 0.13 -17.36
C PRO A 41 2.63 0.44 -18.77
N LYS A 42 3.00 -0.61 -19.51
CA LYS A 42 3.54 -0.50 -20.88
C LYS A 42 2.52 0.10 -21.87
N THR A 43 1.23 0.12 -21.54
CA THR A 43 0.17 0.65 -22.40
C THR A 43 -0.87 1.41 -21.56
N LYS A 44 -1.46 2.47 -22.12
CA LYS A 44 -2.49 3.29 -21.46
C LYS A 44 -3.68 2.46 -20.95
N GLY A 45 -4.03 1.37 -21.63
CA GLY A 45 -5.14 0.49 -21.24
C GLY A 45 -4.91 -0.36 -19.98
N SER A 46 -3.72 -0.32 -19.37
CA SER A 46 -3.47 -0.97 -18.08
C SER A 46 -3.67 -0.04 -16.88
N VAL A 47 -3.92 1.26 -17.11
CA VAL A 47 -4.40 2.18 -16.08
C VAL A 47 -5.88 1.91 -15.88
N ARG A 48 -6.28 1.61 -14.64
CA ARG A 48 -7.67 1.30 -14.30
C ARG A 48 -8.05 1.89 -12.96
N ILE A 49 -9.31 2.26 -12.84
CA ILE A 49 -9.94 2.68 -11.61
C ILE A 49 -10.82 1.54 -11.13
N ASN A 50 -10.69 1.20 -9.85
CA ASN A 50 -11.41 0.11 -9.22
C ASN A 50 -12.14 0.64 -7.98
N PRO A 51 -13.46 0.38 -7.84
CA PRO A 51 -14.15 0.72 -6.59
C PRO A 51 -13.55 -0.08 -5.43
N ILE A 52 -13.39 0.59 -4.28
CA ILE A 52 -12.84 -0.03 -3.08
C ILE A 52 -13.99 -0.65 -2.29
N PRO A 53 -13.99 -1.96 -1.98
CA PRO A 53 -14.98 -2.54 -1.09
C PRO A 53 -14.93 -1.90 0.31
N ASN A 54 -16.08 -1.69 0.96
CA ASN A 54 -16.17 -1.06 2.29
C ASN A 54 -15.21 -1.66 3.33
N SER A 55 -15.01 -2.98 3.30
CA SER A 55 -14.09 -3.66 4.22
C SER A 55 -12.62 -3.27 3.99
N VAL A 56 -12.22 -3.03 2.75
CA VAL A 56 -10.88 -2.57 2.38
C VAL A 56 -10.74 -1.08 2.67
N PHE A 57 -11.80 -0.30 2.45
CA PHE A 57 -11.79 1.14 2.73
C PHE A 57 -11.51 1.44 4.20
N LYS A 58 -12.22 0.78 5.12
CA LYS A 58 -11.98 0.91 6.57
C LYS A 58 -10.54 0.57 6.95
N LEU A 59 -10.02 -0.52 6.38
CA LEU A 59 -8.64 -0.96 6.60
C LEU A 59 -7.61 0.08 6.11
N LEU A 60 -7.89 0.75 4.98
CA LEU A 60 -7.03 1.80 4.44
C LEU A 60 -6.99 3.02 5.35
N LEU A 61 -8.12 3.44 5.92
CA LEU A 61 -8.18 4.54 6.90
C LEU A 61 -7.33 4.22 8.13
N GLU A 62 -7.54 3.05 8.74
CA GLU A 62 -6.79 2.61 9.93
C GLU A 62 -5.28 2.54 9.65
N LEU A 63 -4.90 2.06 8.46
CA LEU A 63 -3.50 1.98 8.06
C LEU A 63 -2.87 3.37 7.84
N GLN A 64 -3.63 4.33 7.30
CA GLN A 64 -3.16 5.68 7.09
C GLN A 64 -2.88 6.38 8.42
N GLU A 65 -3.78 6.24 9.38
CA GLU A 65 -3.61 6.77 10.74
C GLU A 65 -2.41 6.14 11.44
N TYR A 66 -2.26 4.82 11.33
CA TYR A 66 -1.08 4.13 11.87
C TYR A 66 0.22 4.67 11.30
N GLN A 67 0.34 4.77 9.97
CA GLN A 67 1.55 5.32 9.35
C GLN A 67 1.81 6.77 9.77
N LYS A 68 0.76 7.58 9.94
CA LYS A 68 0.88 8.97 10.45
C LYS A 68 1.50 8.98 11.85
N SER A 69 1.05 8.11 12.76
CA SER A 69 1.63 7.97 14.10
C SER A 69 3.08 7.51 14.12
N LEU A 70 3.52 6.79 13.07
CA LEU A 70 4.91 6.33 12.93
C LEU A 70 5.83 7.40 12.33
N LYS A 71 5.30 8.28 11.47
CA LYS A 71 6.06 9.40 10.89
C LYS A 71 6.62 10.33 11.96
N GLU A 72 5.89 10.48 13.07
CA GLU A 72 6.32 11.29 14.21
C GLU A 72 7.47 10.66 15.01
N LYS A 73 7.78 9.38 14.80
CA LYS A 73 8.72 8.61 15.63
C LYS A 73 9.94 8.11 14.85
N VAL A 74 9.76 7.44 13.70
CA VAL A 74 10.85 6.70 13.01
C VAL A 74 10.65 6.58 11.48
N MET A 75 9.47 6.85 10.94
CA MET A 75 9.13 6.46 9.56
C MET A 75 9.40 7.55 8.51
N VAL A 76 10.20 7.23 7.49
CA VAL A 76 10.36 8.05 6.27
C VAL A 76 9.83 7.27 5.06
N ASN A 77 8.60 7.58 4.65
CA ASN A 77 7.95 6.95 3.49
C ASN A 77 8.12 7.82 2.24
N GLU A 78 9.35 7.89 1.71
CA GLU A 78 9.72 8.76 0.57
C GLU A 78 8.89 8.50 -0.69
N HIS A 79 8.40 7.28 -0.85
CA HIS A 79 7.63 6.87 -2.02
C HIS A 79 6.11 6.91 -1.81
N ASN A 80 5.66 7.42 -0.66
CA ASN A 80 4.24 7.53 -0.28
C ASN A 80 3.44 6.22 -0.40
N LEU A 81 4.06 5.09 -0.05
CA LEU A 81 3.50 3.74 -0.20
C LEU A 81 2.37 3.45 0.79
N VAL A 82 1.34 2.76 0.32
CA VAL A 82 0.27 2.21 1.17
C VAL A 82 0.79 1.01 1.97
N ILE A 83 1.58 0.12 1.35
CA ILE A 83 2.13 -1.07 2.00
C ILE A 83 3.66 -1.00 2.06
N CYS A 84 4.18 -0.61 3.22
CA CYS A 84 5.62 -0.53 3.49
C CYS A 84 5.97 -1.05 4.88
N LYS A 85 7.28 -1.18 5.15
CA LYS A 85 7.82 -1.47 6.48
C LYS A 85 7.66 -0.25 7.40
N ASP A 86 7.88 -0.43 8.70
CA ASP A 86 7.74 0.64 9.71
C ASP A 86 8.77 1.76 9.53
N ASN A 87 9.89 1.48 8.87
CA ASN A 87 10.88 2.47 8.49
C ASN A 87 10.57 3.15 7.13
N GLY A 88 9.42 2.85 6.52
CA GLY A 88 9.00 3.40 5.22
C GLY A 88 9.61 2.71 3.99
N CYS A 89 10.54 1.77 4.17
CA CYS A 89 11.12 1.04 3.05
C CYS A 89 10.13 0.05 2.39
N ASN A 90 10.36 -0.21 1.11
CA ASN A 90 9.66 -1.23 0.34
C ASN A 90 9.78 -2.64 0.98
N TYR A 91 8.71 -3.43 0.86
CA TYR A 91 8.81 -4.88 1.04
C TYR A 91 9.42 -5.53 -0.20
N ASN A 92 10.07 -6.69 0.00
CA ASN A 92 10.52 -7.49 -1.13
C ASN A 92 9.30 -8.00 -1.91
N PRO A 93 9.23 -7.81 -3.25
CA PRO A 93 8.11 -8.31 -4.06
C PRO A 93 7.84 -9.80 -3.98
N SER A 94 8.85 -10.62 -3.68
CA SER A 94 8.66 -12.06 -3.45
C SER A 94 7.92 -12.38 -2.14
N SER A 95 7.86 -11.43 -1.19
CA SER A 95 7.33 -11.62 0.17
C SER A 95 5.96 -11.00 0.40
N LEU A 96 5.21 -10.64 -0.66
CA LEU A 96 3.92 -9.93 -0.54
C LEU A 96 2.96 -10.54 0.50
N THR A 97 2.73 -11.85 0.46
CA THR A 97 1.77 -12.50 1.37
C THR A 97 2.18 -12.33 2.83
N SER A 98 3.47 -12.47 3.13
CA SER A 98 4.00 -12.30 4.49
C SER A 98 3.98 -10.83 4.93
N SER A 99 4.28 -9.92 4.01
CA SER A 99 4.22 -8.48 4.24
C SER A 99 2.80 -8.01 4.53
N LEU A 100 1.82 -8.43 3.71
CA LEU A 100 0.42 -8.11 3.90
C LEU A 100 -0.09 -8.67 5.23
N LYS A 101 0.20 -9.93 5.55
CA LYS A 101 -0.15 -10.52 6.85
C LYS A 101 0.43 -9.72 8.02
N ARG A 102 1.68 -9.26 7.91
CA ARG A 102 2.32 -8.46 8.95
C ARG A 102 1.65 -7.10 9.12
N THR A 103 1.36 -6.40 8.02
CA THR A 103 0.64 -5.12 8.04
C THR A 103 -0.75 -5.30 8.64
N LEU A 104 -1.51 -6.30 8.19
CA LEU A 104 -2.85 -6.60 8.72
C LEU A 104 -2.84 -6.95 10.22
N LYS A 105 -1.84 -7.71 10.68
CA LYS A 105 -1.71 -8.05 12.11
C LYS A 105 -1.48 -6.80 12.97
N LYS A 106 -0.73 -5.82 12.46
CA LYS A 106 -0.48 -4.55 13.17
C LYS A 106 -1.74 -3.71 13.27
N ILE A 107 -2.49 -3.60 12.17
CA ILE A 107 -3.77 -2.87 12.18
C ILE A 107 -4.75 -3.50 13.18
N LYS A 108 -4.87 -4.84 13.18
CA LYS A 108 -5.68 -5.55 14.19
C LYS A 108 -5.20 -5.29 15.62
N PHE A 109 -3.89 -5.30 15.86
CA PHE A 109 -3.34 -5.02 17.18
C PHE A 109 -3.71 -3.62 17.67
N ILE A 110 -3.71 -2.60 16.79
CA ILE A 110 -4.12 -1.24 17.15
C ILE A 110 -5.61 -1.19 17.48
N ARG A 111 -6.44 -1.85 16.67
CA ARG A 111 -7.88 -1.96 16.93
C ARG A 111 -8.19 -2.57 18.30
N ASP A 112 -7.38 -3.53 18.74
CA ASP A 112 -7.55 -4.18 20.03
C ASP A 112 -6.84 -3.43 21.18
N ALA A 113 -6.04 -2.39 20.89
CA ALA A 113 -5.26 -1.60 21.86
C ALA A 113 -5.85 -0.21 22.15
N ILE A 114 -6.85 0.24 21.38
CA ILE A 114 -7.63 1.45 21.64
C ILE A 114 -8.98 0.97 22.20
N PRO A 115 -9.33 1.29 23.47
CA PRO A 115 -10.56 0.82 24.13
C PRO A 115 -11.84 1.41 23.52
#